data_AF-A0A1I8GS49-F1
#
_entry.id   AF-A0A1I8GS49-F1
#
_cell.length_a   1.000
_cell.length_b   1.000
_cell.length_c   1.000
_cell.angle_alpha   90.00
_cell.angle_beta   90.00
_cell.angle_gamma   90.00
#
_symmetry.space_group_name_H-M   'P 1'
#
loop_
_entity.id
_entity.type
_entity.pdbx_description
1 polymer ?
#
loop_
_entity_poly.entity_id
_entity_poly.type
_entity_poly.pdbx_seq_one_letter_code
_entity_poly.pdbx_strand_id
1 'polypeptide(L)' 'MTAVNLGIVFGPNLIWSRQQASLTVMKPINCFAQLLISDYAQIFLR' A
#
# COMPACT_ATOMS: atom_id res chain seq x y z
N MET A 1 0.47 13.01 -8.91
CA MET A 1 0.08 11.73 -8.27
C MET A 1 0.49 11.79 -6.80
N THR A 2 -0.46 11.88 -5.88
CA THR A 2 -0.18 11.96 -4.43
C THR A 2 0.08 10.57 -3.84
N ALA A 3 0.72 10.49 -2.67
CA ALA A 3 0.98 9.21 -1.98
C ALA A 3 -0.31 8.39 -1.73
N VAL A 4 -1.44 9.07 -1.49
CA VAL A 4 -2.77 8.43 -1.38
C VAL A 4 -3.17 7.77 -2.69
N ASN A 5 -3.08 8.49 -3.82
CA ASN A 5 -3.46 7.95 -5.12
C ASN A 5 -2.54 6.78 -5.52
N LEU A 6 -1.25 6.90 -5.22
CA LEU A 6 -0.27 5.83 -5.45
C LEU A 6 -0.52 4.62 -4.55
N GLY A 7 -0.86 4.82 -3.28
CA GLY A 7 -1.20 3.74 -2.36
C GLY A 7 -2.40 2.91 -2.83
N ILE A 8 -3.42 3.55 -3.41
CA ILE A 8 -4.61 2.87 -3.95
C ILE A 8 -4.26 1.96 -5.14
N VAL A 9 -3.43 2.43 -6.07
CA VAL A 9 -3.11 1.66 -7.29
C VAL A 9 -1.98 0.64 -7.07
N PHE A 10 -1.02 0.94 -6.20
CA PHE A 10 0.11 0.05 -5.93
C PHE A 10 -0.16 -0.94 -4.80
N GLY A 11 -1.04 -0.63 -3.84
CA GLY A 11 -1.32 -1.50 -2.69
C GLY A 11 -1.57 -2.97 -3.09
N PRO A 12 -2.56 -3.24 -3.96
CA PRO A 12 -2.84 -4.60 -4.44
C PRO A 12 -1.69 -5.28 -5.17
N ASN A 13 -0.80 -4.50 -5.81
CA ASN A 13 0.38 -5.02 -6.50
C ASN A 13 1.51 -5.39 -5.53
N LEU A 14 1.51 -4.82 -4.32
CA LEU A 14 2.51 -5.11 -3.28
C LEU A 14 2.06 -6.26 -2.38
N ILE A 15 0.78 -6.30 -2.01
CA ILE A 15 0.22 -7.30 -1.10
C ILE A 15 -1.14 -7.75 -1.64
N TRP A 16 -1.28 -9.07 -1.82
CA TRP A 16 -2.56 -9.67 -2.18
C TRP A 16 -2.71 -11.07 -1.56
N SER A 17 -3.94 -11.43 -1.22
CA SER A 17 -4.25 -12.80 -0.80
C SER A 17 -4.15 -13.73 -2.00
N ARG A 18 -3.45 -14.86 -1.84
CA ARG A 18 -3.44 -15.92 -2.88
C ARG A 18 -4.79 -16.63 -3.00
N GLN A 19 -5.65 -16.47 -1.99
CA GLN A 19 -6.99 -17.04 -1.91
C GLN A 19 -8.02 -15.93 -2.18
N GLN A 20 -9.23 -16.06 -1.65
CA GLN A 20 -10.25 -15.03 -1.80
C GLN A 20 -9.83 -13.74 -1.10
N ALA A 21 -9.49 -12.73 -1.90
CA ALA A 21 -9.25 -11.39 -1.40
C ALA A 21 -10.59 -10.71 -1.12
N SER A 22 -10.79 -10.31 0.12
CA SER A 22 -11.96 -9.51 0.49
C SER A 22 -11.73 -8.04 0.15
N LEU A 23 -12.76 -7.35 -0.35
CA LEU A 23 -12.69 -5.90 -0.51
C LEU A 23 -12.47 -5.18 0.83
N THR A 24 -12.82 -5.81 1.96
CA THR A 24 -12.58 -5.26 3.30
C THR A 24 -11.10 -5.10 3.63
N VAL A 25 -10.20 -5.86 2.98
CA VAL A 25 -8.75 -5.74 3.19
C VAL A 25 -8.08 -4.71 2.27
N MET A 26 -8.81 -4.10 1.33
CA MET A 26 -8.24 -3.08 0.43
C MET A 26 -7.79 -1.83 1.16
N LYS A 27 -8.58 -1.38 2.15
CA LYS A 27 -8.27 -0.18 2.93
C LYS A 27 -6.92 -0.30 3.67
N PRO A 28 -6.65 -1.35 4.47
CA PRO A 28 -5.35 -1.50 5.12
C PRO A 28 -4.21 -1.67 4.12
N ILE A 29 -4.42 -2.39 3.00
CA ILE A 29 -3.40 -2.56 1.94
C ILE A 29 -3.01 -1.22 1.31
N ASN A 30 -3.99 -0.38 0.98
CA ASN A 30 -3.75 0.93 0.37
C ASN A 30 -3.08 1.90 1.35
N CYS A 31 -3.50 1.90 2.62
CA CYS A 31 -2.84 2.68 3.67
C CYS A 31 -1.40 2.24 3.90
N PHE A 32 -1.12 0.94 3.87
CA PHE A 32 0.24 0.42 3.98
C PHE A 32 1.13 0.93 2.85
N ALA A 33 0.68 0.84 1.60
CA ALA A 33 1.42 1.35 0.46
C ALA A 33 1.62 2.88 0.54
N GLN A 34 0.63 3.62 1.00
CA GLN A 34 0.77 5.06 1.24
C GLN A 34 1.86 5.37 2.28
N LEU A 35 1.94 4.60 3.36
CA LEU A 35 2.92 4.80 4.43
C LEU A 35 4.34 4.51 3.94
N LEU A 36 4.52 3.43 3.18
CA LEU A 36 5.81 3.13 2.53
C LEU A 36 6.29 4.25 1.61
N ILE A 37 5.37 4.89 0.89
CA ILE A 37 5.71 5.99 -0.03
C ILE A 37 6.01 7.27 0.75
N SER A 38 5.20 7.58 1.77
CA SER A 38 5.32 8.83 2.54
C SER A 38 6.59 8.84 3.39
N ASP A 39 6.96 7.71 3.97
CA ASP A 39 8.06 7.57 4.93
C ASP A 39 9.26 6.78 4.36
N TYR A 40 9.37 6.70 3.02
CA TYR A 40 10.39 5.90 2.32
C TYR A 40 11.81 6.11 2.87
N ALA A 41 12.22 7.36 3.07
CA ALA A 41 13.56 7.67 3.56
C ALA A 41 13.82 7.13 4.97
N GLN A 42 12.82 7.18 5.86
CA GLN A 42 12.96 6.68 7.23
C GLN A 42 12.98 5.15 7.28
N ILE A 43 12.23 4.50 6.39
CA ILE A 43 12.07 3.04 6.36
C ILE A 43 13.26 2.38 5.66
N PHE A 44 13.75 2.94 4.55
CA PHE A 44 14.68 2.27 3.64
C PHE A 44 16.07 2.91 3.53
N LEU A 45 16.25 4.19 3.89
CA LEU A 45 17.51 4.92 3.70
C LEU A 45 18.28 5.18 5.01
N ARG A 46 18.03 4.33 6.02
CA ARG A 46 18.65 4.44 7.34
C ARG A 46 20.07 3.89 7.38
#